data_AF-A0A7G2TPI1-F1
#
_entry.id   AF-A0A7G2TPI1-F1
#
_cell.length_a   1.000
_cell.length_b   1.000
_cell.length_c   1.000
_cell.angle_alpha   90.00
_cell.angle_beta   90.00
_cell.angle_gamma   90.00
#
_symmetry.space_group_name_H-M   'P 1'
#
loop_
_entity.id
_entity.type
_entity.pdbx_description
1 polymer ?
#
loop_
_entity_poly.entity_id
_entity_poly.type
_entity_poly.pdbx_seq_one_letter_code
_entity_poly.pdbx_strand_id
1 'polypeptide(L)' 'MRHDWIIDVLTDLKSFARANALDALAEQLDEAQLVAQVEIASGAEGAGIGICGGDSRNGRVSGTA' A
#
# COMPACT_ATOMS: atom_id res chain seq x y z
N MET A 1 -12.57 -4.82 -5.53
CA MET A 1 -12.75 -5.06 -6.98
C MET A 1 -11.69 -4.45 -7.88
N ARG A 2 -11.27 -3.17 -7.75
CA ARG A 2 -10.28 -2.62 -8.71
C ARG A 2 -8.85 -3.13 -8.50
N HIS A 3 -8.51 -3.60 -7.31
CA HIS A 3 -7.13 -3.98 -6.97
C HIS A 3 -6.95 -5.45 -6.60
N ASP A 4 -8.01 -6.25 -6.44
CA ASP A 4 -7.91 -7.69 -6.11
C ASP A 4 -7.16 -8.52 -7.16
N TRP A 5 -7.35 -8.18 -8.45
CA TRP A 5 -6.78 -8.93 -9.57
C TRP A 5 -5.25 -9.00 -9.53
N ILE A 6 -4.58 -8.05 -8.86
CA ILE A 6 -3.12 -8.07 -8.74
C ILE A 6 -2.63 -9.20 -7.85
N ILE A 7 -3.42 -9.61 -6.84
CA ILE A 7 -3.05 -10.70 -5.93
C ILE A 7 -3.05 -12.04 -6.67
N ASP A 8 -4.04 -12.24 -7.54
CA ASP A 8 -4.10 -13.41 -8.41
C ASP A 8 -2.90 -13.45 -9.38
N VAL A 9 -2.54 -12.32 -9.99
CA VAL A 9 -1.38 -12.22 -10.89
C VAL A 9 -0.07 -12.49 -10.16
N LEU A 10 0.13 -11.93 -8.97
CA LEU A 10 1.33 -12.18 -8.16
C LEU A 10 1.42 -13.65 -7.73
N THR A 11 0.27 -14.31 -7.52
CA THR A 11 0.21 -15.74 -7.19
C THR A 11 0.59 -16.62 -8.37
N ASP A 12 0.15 -16.26 -9.58
CA ASP A 12 0.53 -16.96 -10.81
C ASP A 12 2.03 -16.81 -11.09
N LEU A 13 2.57 -15.59 -11.00
CA LEU A 13 4.00 -15.33 -11.18
C LEU A 13 4.87 -16.07 -10.17
N LYS A 14 4.43 -16.17 -8.92
CA LYS A 14 5.15 -16.92 -7.88
C LYS A 14 5.16 -18.42 -8.20
N SER A 15 4.04 -18.94 -8.68
CA SER A 15 3.93 -20.35 -9.10
C SER A 15 4.85 -20.63 -10.30
N PHE A 16 4.89 -19.71 -11.27
CA PHE A 16 5.83 -19.76 -12.38
C PHE A 16 7.28 -19.72 -11.90
N ALA A 17 7.64 -18.80 -10.99
CA ALA A 17 9.00 -18.69 -10.47
C ALA A 17 9.45 -19.99 -9.78
N ARG A 18 8.58 -20.59 -8.95
CA ARG A 18 8.85 -21.89 -8.32
C ARG A 18 9.01 -23.02 -9.32
N ALA A 19 8.16 -23.07 -10.35
CA ALA A 19 8.24 -24.08 -11.40
C ALA A 19 9.55 -23.99 -12.23
N ASN A 20 10.18 -22.82 -12.27
CA ASN A 20 11.40 -22.57 -13.03
C ASN A 20 12.67 -22.47 -12.15
N ALA A 21 12.61 -22.90 -10.88
CA ALA A 21 13.73 -22.80 -9.93
C ALA A 21 14.30 -21.37 -9.77
N LEU A 22 13.42 -20.36 -9.90
CA LEU A 22 13.76 -18.95 -9.67
C LEU A 22 13.42 -18.59 -8.21
N ASP A 23 14.13 -19.20 -7.26
CA ASP A 23 13.77 -19.13 -5.83
C ASP A 23 13.81 -17.70 -5.27
N ALA A 24 14.83 -16.92 -5.63
CA ALA A 24 14.93 -15.51 -5.23
C ALA A 24 13.77 -14.65 -5.76
N LEU A 25 13.30 -14.95 -6.98
CA LEU A 25 12.13 -14.26 -7.55
C LEU A 25 10.85 -14.67 -6.82
N ALA A 26 10.69 -15.96 -6.50
CA ALA A 26 9.54 -16.44 -5.75
C ALA A 26 9.47 -15.84 -4.33
N GLU A 27 10.62 -15.62 -3.69
CA GLU A 27 10.74 -14.96 -2.38
C GLU A 27 10.36 -13.47 -2.47
N GLN A 28 10.89 -12.73 -3.44
CA GLN A 28 10.49 -11.33 -3.66
C GLN A 28 9.00 -11.19 -4.00
N LEU A 29 8.41 -12.14 -4.73
CA LEU A 29 6.98 -12.14 -5.05
C LEU A 29 6.11 -12.41 -3.81
N ASP A 30 6.61 -13.14 -2.81
CA ASP A 30 5.94 -13.34 -1.52
C ASP A 30 5.86 -12.01 -0.76
N GLU A 31 6.97 -11.29 -0.68
CA GLU A 31 7.04 -9.98 -0.03
C GLU A 31 6.18 -8.93 -0.76
N ALA A 32 6.20 -8.93 -2.10
CA ALA A 32 5.34 -8.08 -2.90
C ALA A 32 3.83 -8.36 -2.68
N GLN A 33 3.44 -9.63 -2.48
CA GLN A 33 2.05 -9.96 -2.13
C GLN A 33 1.64 -9.39 -0.77
N LEU A 34 2.53 -9.39 0.22
CA LEU A 34 2.24 -8.81 1.54
C LEU A 34 2.05 -7.29 1.44
N VAL A 35 2.93 -6.60 0.72
CA VAL A 35 2.81 -5.15 0.49
C VAL A 35 1.51 -4.82 -0.24
N ALA A 36 1.20 -5.54 -1.33
CA ALA A 36 -0.03 -5.33 -2.07
C ALA A 36 -1.28 -5.54 -1.19
N GLN A 37 -1.30 -6.57 -0.35
CA GLN A 37 -2.41 -6.81 0.58
C GLN A 37 -2.57 -5.65 1.59
N VAL A 38 -1.47 -5.17 2.16
CA VAL A 38 -1.48 -4.04 3.12
C VAL A 38 -1.96 -2.75 2.44
N GLU A 39 -1.48 -2.46 1.23
CA GLU A 39 -1.86 -1.28 0.48
C GLU A 39 -3.31 -1.34 -0.02
N ILE A 40 -3.79 -2.51 -0.44
CA ILE A 40 -5.20 -2.71 -0.84
C ILE A 40 -6.11 -2.58 0.37
N ALA A 41 -5.74 -3.18 1.50
CA ALA A 41 -6.48 -3.02 2.75
C ALA A 41 -6.49 -1.55 3.19
N SER A 42 -5.34 -0.88 3.22
CA SER A 42 -5.23 0.53 3.63
C SER A 42 -5.93 1.50 2.65
N GLY A 43 -5.88 1.20 1.34
CA GLY A 43 -6.58 1.95 0.30
C GLY A 43 -8.09 1.73 0.31
N ALA A 44 -8.57 0.60 0.81
CA ALA A 44 -9.98 0.36 1.09
C ALA A 44 -10.47 1.20 2.29
N GLU A 45 -9.62 1.38 3.31
CA GLU A 45 -9.89 2.22 4.49
C GLU A 45 -9.83 3.73 4.14
N GLY A 46 -9.09 4.11 3.09
CA GLY A 46 -8.97 5.48 2.58
C GLY A 46 -10.22 6.05 1.88
N ALA A 47 -11.25 5.22 1.62
CA ALA A 47 -12.55 5.70 1.16
C ALA A 47 -13.49 6.11 2.30
N GLY A 48 -13.10 5.93 3.56
CA GLY A 48 -13.98 6.11 4.72
C GLY A 48 -13.43 6.90 5.90
N ILE A 49 -12.13 7.26 5.93
CA ILE A 49 -11.59 8.06 7.03
C ILE A 49 -10.86 9.27 6.45
N GLY A 50 -11.61 10.35 6.31
CA GLY A 50 -11.05 11.69 6.18
C GLY A 50 -10.22 11.99 7.41
N ILE A 51 -8.90 11.87 7.28
CA ILE A 51 -7.97 12.49 8.23
C ILE A 51 -8.00 13.99 7.92
N CYS A 52 -9.02 14.68 8.41
CA CYS A 52 -8.99 16.12 8.64
C CYS A 52 -8.03 16.39 9.81
N GLY A 53 -6.74 16.27 9.54
CA GLY A 53 -5.69 16.83 10.39
C GLY A 53 -5.76 18.34 10.26
N GLY A 54 -6.51 18.99 11.16
CA GLY A 54 -6.81 20.41 11.12
C GLY A 54 -5.57 21.29 10.95
N ASP A 55 -5.62 22.10 9.91
CA ASP A 55 -4.86 23.34 9.79
C ASP A 55 -5.29 24.28 10.93
N SER A 56 -4.41 24.48 11.91
CA SER A 56 -4.54 25.55 12.90
C SER A 56 -3.18 25.82 13.56
N ARG A 57 -2.27 26.40 12.80
CA ARG A 57 -1.19 27.23 13.37
C ARG A 57 -1.05 28.54 12.59
N ASN A 58 -2.14 29.29 12.47
CA ASN A 58 -2.05 30.73 12.22
C ASN A 58 -1.87 31.46 13.56
N GLY A 59 -0.64 31.41 14.08
CA GLY A 59 -0.21 32.25 15.20
C GLY A 59 0.25 33.61 14.70
N ARG A 60 -0.69 34.51 14.39
CA ARG A 60 -0.41 35.94 14.28
C ARG A 60 -0.02 36.47 15.67
N VAL A 61 1.21 36.94 15.83
CA VAL A 61 1.53 37.94 16.85
C VAL A 61 2.16 39.16 16.16
N SER A 62 1.29 40.10 15.81
CA SER A 62 1.68 41.49 15.66
C SER A 62 1.68 42.11 17.05
N GLY A 63 2.82 42.65 17.48
CA GLY A 63 2.96 43.34 18.75
C GLY A 63 4.13 44.31 18.67
N THR A 64 3.87 45.44 18.05
CA THR A 64 4.70 46.65 18.09
C THR A 64 4.53 47.32 19.45
N ALA A 65 5.62 47.68 20.12
CA ALA A 65 5.66 48.72 21.13
C ALA A 65 7.01 49.44 21.02
#